data_AF-A0A5C1E7G3-F1
#
_entry.id   AF-A0A5C1E7G3-F1
#
_cell.length_a   1.000
_cell.length_b   1.000
_cell.length_c   1.000
_cell.angle_alpha   90.00
_cell.angle_beta   90.00
_cell.angle_gamma   90.00
#
_symmetry.space_group_name_H-M   'P 1'
#
loop_
_entity.id
_entity.type
_entity.pdbx_description
1 polymer ?
#
loop_
_entity_poly.entity_id
_entity_poly.type
_entity_poly.pdbx_seq_one_letter_code
_entity_poly.pdbx_strand_id
1 'polypeptide(L)'
;MATLSIANRDMLYSLSWYMFARKTALRSALSFRAPLSVTDRTDIRVHYSGYFLNLLAATELFRETTTLQPNNFEAQLYSRFVFDGFQDGEANYFYIRELRNAIVHRGLDITSAAHFDGDFPMILAEPEVKNRNGRITFVAFDKYLLHVIEKCESVVGSVMLNCLNAAGIFEAAMDAEASVTEYYEAVENSGVIPACIKRMALAMEFKPEWVAVAHSDAMTKLREALAPCNAIKPSMP
;
A
#
# COMPACT_ATOMS: atom_id res chain seq x y z
N MET A 1 -8.92 26.65 -8.08
CA MET A 1 -8.13 25.49 -7.62
C MET A 1 -8.99 24.72 -6.63
N ALA A 2 -9.00 23.39 -6.69
CA ALA A 2 -9.72 22.59 -5.72
C ALA A 2 -8.97 22.64 -4.38
N THR A 3 -9.71 22.77 -3.28
CA THR A 3 -9.16 22.72 -1.92
C THR A 3 -9.41 21.34 -1.33
N LEU A 4 -8.37 20.69 -0.79
CA LEU A 4 -8.53 19.40 -0.11
C LEU A 4 -9.14 19.58 1.28
N SER A 5 -10.18 18.80 1.58
CA SER A 5 -10.71 18.67 2.94
C SER A 5 -9.75 17.91 3.85
N ILE A 6 -9.89 18.07 5.17
CA ILE A 6 -9.14 17.32 6.18
C ILE A 6 -9.30 15.79 5.99
N ALA A 7 -10.53 15.32 5.77
CA ALA A 7 -10.79 13.90 5.54
C ALA A 7 -10.06 13.35 4.30
N ASN A 8 -10.01 14.13 3.22
CA ASN A 8 -9.28 13.77 2.01
C ASN A 8 -7.77 13.70 2.29
N ARG A 9 -7.22 14.66 3.05
CA ARG A 9 -5.82 14.67 3.46
C ARG A 9 -5.46 13.43 4.29
N ASP A 10 -6.26 13.10 5.29
CA ASP A 10 -5.99 11.97 6.19
C ASP A 10 -6.07 10.62 5.46
N MET A 11 -6.99 10.50 4.48
CA MET A 11 -7.04 9.37 3.57
C MET A 11 -5.75 9.27 2.74
N LEU A 12 -5.28 10.36 2.14
CA LEU A 12 -4.05 10.37 1.34
C LEU A 12 -2.83 10.00 2.18
N TYR A 13 -2.78 10.40 3.44
CA TYR A 13 -1.72 10.00 4.38
C TYR A 13 -1.78 8.50 4.69
N SER A 14 -2.99 7.97 4.91
CA SER A 14 -3.20 6.54 5.12
C SER A 14 -2.80 5.72 3.88
N LEU A 15 -3.16 6.19 2.69
CA LEU A 15 -2.75 5.59 1.42
C LEU A 15 -1.22 5.61 1.27
N SER A 16 -0.59 6.75 1.54
CA SER A 16 0.87 6.89 1.51
C SER A 16 1.54 5.90 2.48
N TRP A 17 0.99 5.74 3.68
CA TRP A 17 1.49 4.80 4.67
C TRP A 17 1.44 3.36 4.17
N TYR A 18 0.29 2.88 3.69
CA TYR A 18 0.15 1.52 3.15
C TYR A 18 1.10 1.29 1.96
N MET A 19 1.18 2.27 1.05
CA MET A 19 2.04 2.18 -0.12
C MET A 19 3.53 2.25 0.21
N PHE A 20 3.92 2.83 1.35
CA PHE A 20 5.30 2.77 1.85
C PHE A 20 5.59 1.45 2.59
N ALA A 21 4.64 1.00 3.41
CA ALA A 21 4.74 -0.23 4.19
C ALA A 21 4.89 -1.46 3.28
N ARG A 22 4.16 -1.53 2.15
CA ARG A 22 4.36 -2.60 1.15
C ARG A 22 5.78 -2.64 0.61
N LYS A 23 6.43 -1.48 0.38
CA LYS A 23 7.81 -1.41 -0.14
C LYS A 23 8.79 -1.95 0.90
N THR A 24 8.60 -1.52 2.14
CA THR A 24 9.43 -1.96 3.27
C THR A 24 9.31 -3.47 3.44
N ALA A 25 8.08 -4.01 3.41
CA ALA A 25 7.83 -5.43 3.51
C ALA A 25 8.51 -6.20 2.36
N LEU A 26 8.35 -5.76 1.11
CA LEU A 26 8.99 -6.42 -0.04
C LEU A 26 10.52 -6.36 0.04
N ARG A 27 11.10 -5.19 0.34
CA ARG A 27 12.56 -5.04 0.49
C ARG A 27 13.11 -6.00 1.54
N SER A 28 12.43 -6.12 2.69
CA SER A 28 12.82 -7.07 3.73
C SER A 28 12.72 -8.52 3.24
N ALA A 29 11.62 -8.89 2.57
CA ALA A 29 11.43 -10.23 2.00
C ALA A 29 12.54 -10.61 1.00
N LEU A 30 12.99 -9.66 0.17
CA LEU A 30 14.04 -9.88 -0.83
C LEU A 30 15.46 -9.92 -0.26
N SER A 31 15.65 -9.61 1.02
CA SER A 31 16.97 -9.59 1.66
C SER A 31 17.46 -10.96 2.13
N PHE A 32 16.56 -11.94 2.28
CA PHE A 32 16.90 -13.24 2.82
C PHE A 32 17.68 -14.11 1.83
N ARG A 33 18.64 -14.89 2.36
CA ARG A 33 19.48 -15.84 1.63
C ARG A 33 19.63 -17.14 2.41
N ALA A 34 19.81 -18.23 1.70
CA ALA A 34 20.09 -19.55 2.26
C ALA A 34 21.51 -19.62 2.83
N PRO A 35 21.74 -20.45 3.88
CA PRO A 35 20.76 -21.28 4.58
C PRO A 35 19.84 -20.44 5.50
N LEU A 36 18.55 -20.78 5.53
CA LEU A 36 17.54 -20.09 6.34
C LEU A 36 17.38 -20.73 7.72
N SER A 37 17.53 -19.93 8.78
CA SER A 37 17.16 -20.31 10.15
C SER A 37 15.64 -20.42 10.31
N VAL A 38 15.19 -20.97 11.45
CA VAL A 38 13.75 -21.04 11.79
C VAL A 38 13.14 -19.64 11.91
N THR A 39 13.90 -18.69 12.47
CA THR A 39 13.50 -17.28 12.56
C THR A 39 13.41 -16.67 11.16
N ASP A 40 14.40 -16.88 10.29
CA ASP A 40 14.36 -16.34 8.92
C ASP A 40 13.14 -16.82 8.14
N ARG A 41 12.77 -18.11 8.27
CA ARG A 41 11.56 -18.64 7.64
C ARG A 41 10.30 -17.94 8.12
N THR A 42 10.23 -17.65 9.42
CA THR A 42 9.10 -16.93 10.03
C THR A 42 9.06 -15.50 9.52
N ASP A 43 10.20 -14.82 9.47
CA ASP A 43 10.30 -13.43 9.04
C ASP A 43 10.01 -13.27 7.54
N ILE A 44 10.48 -14.20 6.69
CA ILE A 44 10.12 -14.23 5.26
C ILE A 44 8.60 -14.30 5.10
N ARG A 45 7.92 -15.17 5.86
CA ARG A 45 6.47 -15.26 5.86
C ARG A 45 5.82 -13.94 6.26
N VAL A 46 6.29 -13.32 7.34
CA VAL A 46 5.79 -12.02 7.82
C VAL A 46 5.93 -10.96 6.73
N HIS A 47 7.08 -10.90 6.06
CA HIS A 47 7.37 -9.86 5.07
C HIS A 47 6.59 -10.04 3.76
N TYR A 48 6.53 -11.26 3.19
CA TYR A 48 5.66 -11.50 2.03
C TYR A 48 4.17 -11.29 2.37
N SER A 49 3.74 -11.68 3.58
CA SER A 49 2.36 -11.44 4.04
C SER A 49 2.07 -9.94 4.18
N GLY A 50 3.04 -9.19 4.73
CA GLY A 50 2.97 -7.75 4.90
C GLY A 50 2.86 -7.02 3.57
N TYR A 51 3.48 -7.53 2.50
CA TYR A 51 3.30 -6.97 1.16
C TYR A 51 1.82 -7.00 0.73
N PHE A 52 1.20 -8.19 0.70
CA PHE A 52 -0.19 -8.32 0.25
C PHE A 52 -1.16 -7.62 1.18
N LEU A 53 -0.93 -7.65 2.49
CA LEU A 53 -1.76 -6.93 3.46
C LEU A 53 -1.82 -5.44 3.15
N ASN A 54 -0.65 -4.81 2.97
CA ASN A 54 -0.57 -3.37 2.74
C ASN A 54 -1.03 -2.97 1.33
N LEU A 55 -0.71 -3.78 0.30
CA LEU A 55 -1.21 -3.52 -1.06
C LEU A 55 -2.74 -3.57 -1.12
N LEU A 56 -3.36 -4.60 -0.52
CA LEU A 56 -4.81 -4.74 -0.56
C LEU A 56 -5.51 -3.69 0.31
N ALA A 57 -4.95 -3.36 1.48
CA ALA A 57 -5.46 -2.26 2.30
C ALA A 57 -5.44 -0.92 1.55
N ALA A 58 -4.37 -0.64 0.79
CA ALA A 58 -4.32 0.54 -0.08
C ALA A 58 -5.41 0.51 -1.16
N THR A 59 -5.60 -0.63 -1.85
CA THR A 59 -6.63 -0.75 -2.88
C THR A 59 -8.05 -0.62 -2.33
N GLU A 60 -8.33 -1.18 -1.15
CA GLU A 60 -9.65 -1.12 -0.52
C GLU A 60 -9.95 0.30 -0.02
N LEU A 61 -9.00 0.94 0.67
CA LEU A 61 -9.11 2.34 1.07
C LEU A 61 -9.37 3.25 -0.14
N PHE A 62 -8.62 3.04 -1.22
CA PHE A 62 -8.77 3.81 -2.44
C PHE A 62 -10.16 3.60 -3.04
N ARG A 63 -10.62 2.35 -3.17
CA ARG A 63 -11.97 1.99 -3.68
C ARG A 63 -13.11 2.60 -2.88
N GLU A 64 -13.02 2.61 -1.55
CA GLU A 64 -14.08 3.11 -0.67
C GLU A 64 -14.20 4.64 -0.72
N THR A 65 -13.13 5.34 -1.06
CA THR A 65 -13.09 6.82 -1.05
C THR A 65 -13.53 7.40 -2.39
N THR A 66 -14.84 7.50 -2.61
CA THR A 66 -15.41 8.02 -3.86
C THR A 66 -15.21 9.53 -4.06
N THR A 67 -14.89 10.28 -3.00
CA THR A 67 -14.66 11.73 -3.06
C THR A 67 -13.38 12.12 -3.81
N LEU A 68 -12.41 11.20 -3.89
CA LEU A 68 -11.08 11.44 -4.49
C LEU A 68 -10.89 10.78 -5.86
N GLN A 69 -11.90 10.03 -6.32
CA GLN A 69 -11.85 9.31 -7.59
C GLN A 69 -13.24 9.27 -8.24
N PRO A 70 -13.42 9.83 -9.44
CA PRO A 70 -14.67 9.71 -10.16
C PRO A 70 -14.85 8.26 -10.67
N ASN A 71 -15.54 7.41 -9.88
CA ASN A 71 -16.22 6.14 -10.23
C ASN A 71 -15.58 5.19 -11.27
N ASN A 72 -14.25 5.16 -11.45
CA ASN A 72 -13.64 4.34 -12.50
C ASN A 72 -12.38 3.57 -12.09
N PHE A 73 -11.90 3.70 -10.84
CA PHE A 73 -10.67 3.02 -10.43
C PHE A 73 -10.76 1.51 -10.56
N GLU A 74 -11.85 0.90 -10.10
CA GLU A 74 -12.06 -0.55 -10.18
C GLU A 74 -12.06 -1.03 -11.64
N ALA A 75 -12.79 -0.34 -12.52
CA ALA A 75 -12.80 -0.64 -13.94
C ALA A 75 -11.41 -0.47 -14.58
N GLN A 76 -10.69 0.61 -14.26
CA GLN A 76 -9.34 0.84 -14.74
C GLN A 76 -8.37 -0.23 -14.24
N LEU A 77 -8.48 -0.63 -12.97
CA LEU A 77 -7.68 -1.67 -12.36
C LEU A 77 -7.91 -2.99 -13.09
N TYR A 78 -9.16 -3.46 -13.20
CA TYR A 78 -9.47 -4.73 -13.84
C TYR A 78 -9.08 -4.74 -15.32
N SER A 79 -9.26 -3.62 -16.04
CA SER A 79 -8.88 -3.54 -17.46
C SER A 79 -7.36 -3.65 -17.69
N ARG A 80 -6.55 -3.25 -16.70
CA ARG A 80 -5.08 -3.25 -16.80
C ARG A 80 -4.43 -4.43 -16.09
N PHE A 81 -5.14 -5.12 -15.20
CA PHE A 81 -4.63 -6.26 -14.45
C PHE A 81 -4.74 -7.58 -15.24
N VAL A 82 -4.57 -7.50 -16.56
CA VAL A 82 -4.66 -8.59 -17.51
C VAL A 82 -3.25 -8.94 -17.98
N PHE A 83 -2.91 -10.23 -17.99
CA PHE A 83 -1.59 -10.71 -18.33
C PHE A 83 -1.69 -11.89 -19.31
N ASP A 84 -0.80 -11.92 -20.30
CA ASP A 84 -0.80 -12.97 -21.34
C ASP A 84 -0.72 -14.37 -20.73
N GLY A 85 -1.64 -15.24 -21.14
CA GLY A 85 -1.71 -16.64 -20.66
C GLY A 85 -2.40 -16.83 -19.31
N PHE A 86 -3.00 -15.79 -18.73
CA PHE A 86 -3.70 -15.85 -17.44
C PHE A 86 -5.18 -15.46 -17.56
N GLN A 87 -5.90 -15.51 -16.44
CA GLN A 87 -7.32 -15.15 -16.38
C GLN A 87 -7.55 -13.65 -16.63
N ASP A 88 -8.81 -13.23 -16.70
CA ASP A 88 -9.15 -11.81 -16.79
C ASP A 88 -8.71 -11.03 -15.54
N GLY A 89 -8.67 -9.70 -15.66
CA GLY A 89 -8.11 -8.86 -14.60
C GLY A 89 -8.96 -8.77 -13.35
N GLU A 90 -10.26 -9.06 -13.45
CA GLU A 90 -11.12 -9.21 -12.27
C GLU A 90 -10.70 -10.46 -11.49
N ALA A 91 -10.61 -11.62 -12.15
CA ALA A 91 -10.16 -12.87 -11.54
C ALA A 91 -8.75 -12.75 -10.92
N ASN A 92 -7.81 -12.08 -11.60
CA ASN A 92 -6.46 -11.84 -11.08
C ASN A 92 -6.49 -10.98 -9.80
N TYR A 93 -7.33 -9.94 -9.76
CA TYR A 93 -7.48 -9.13 -8.56
C TYR A 93 -8.11 -9.92 -7.40
N PHE A 94 -9.15 -10.71 -7.69
CA PHE A 94 -9.77 -11.55 -6.67
C PHE A 94 -8.81 -12.63 -6.15
N TYR A 95 -7.90 -13.15 -6.97
CA TYR A 95 -6.83 -14.03 -6.51
C TYR A 95 -6.00 -13.36 -5.39
N ILE A 96 -5.42 -12.17 -5.62
CA ILE A 96 -4.59 -11.50 -4.60
C ILE A 96 -5.40 -11.09 -3.36
N ARG A 97 -6.69 -10.75 -3.54
CA ARG A 97 -7.58 -10.41 -2.44
C ARG A 97 -7.88 -11.62 -1.56
N GLU A 98 -8.23 -12.75 -2.16
CA GLU A 98 -8.50 -13.98 -1.41
C GLU A 98 -7.22 -14.64 -0.87
N LEU A 99 -6.06 -14.43 -1.51
CA LEU A 99 -4.76 -14.77 -0.98
C LEU A 99 -4.47 -14.00 0.31
N ARG A 100 -4.67 -12.67 0.32
CA ARG A 100 -4.60 -11.85 1.54
C ARG A 100 -5.54 -12.38 2.62
N ASN A 101 -6.79 -12.68 2.27
CA ASN A 101 -7.75 -13.23 3.23
C ASN A 101 -7.33 -14.61 3.76
N ALA A 102 -6.70 -15.45 2.93
CA ALA A 102 -6.17 -16.74 3.35
C ALA A 102 -5.02 -16.59 4.34
N ILE A 103 -4.09 -15.67 4.08
CA ILE A 103 -2.98 -15.35 4.98
C ILE A 103 -3.52 -14.88 6.34
N VAL A 104 -4.37 -13.85 6.33
CA VAL A 104 -4.79 -13.14 7.55
C VAL A 104 -5.83 -13.92 8.36
N HIS A 105 -6.84 -14.49 7.70
CA HIS A 105 -8.01 -15.05 8.38
C HIS A 105 -8.04 -16.57 8.42
N ARG A 106 -7.23 -17.24 7.59
CA ARG A 106 -7.19 -18.72 7.50
C ARG A 106 -5.82 -19.31 7.84
N GLY A 107 -4.84 -18.47 8.16
CA GLY A 107 -3.52 -18.89 8.60
C GLY A 107 -2.66 -19.53 7.49
N LEU A 108 -2.97 -19.27 6.21
CA LEU A 108 -2.19 -19.79 5.08
C LEU A 108 -0.71 -19.41 5.24
N ASP A 109 0.17 -20.39 5.07
CA ASP A 109 1.60 -20.17 4.96
C ASP A 109 2.01 -20.11 3.49
N ILE A 110 2.05 -18.87 2.98
CA ILE A 110 2.43 -18.56 1.60
C ILE A 110 3.91 -18.80 1.29
N THR A 111 4.70 -19.22 2.27
CA THR A 111 6.14 -19.52 2.12
C THR A 111 6.46 -21.00 2.33
N SER A 112 5.43 -21.84 2.42
CA SER A 112 5.54 -23.28 2.68
C SER A 112 6.30 -24.06 1.62
N ALA A 113 6.40 -23.54 0.39
CA ALA A 113 7.14 -24.16 -0.70
C ALA A 113 8.01 -23.14 -1.46
N ALA A 114 9.25 -23.54 -1.77
CA ALA A 114 10.19 -22.71 -2.48
C ALA A 114 11.12 -23.55 -3.36
N HIS A 115 11.52 -22.99 -4.50
CA HIS A 115 12.74 -23.39 -5.20
C HIS A 115 13.90 -22.53 -4.73
N PHE A 116 15.13 -23.02 -4.86
CA PHE A 116 16.32 -22.21 -4.62
C PHE A 116 17.02 -21.96 -5.94
N ASP A 117 17.25 -20.68 -6.23
CA ASP A 117 18.05 -20.23 -7.37
C ASP A 117 19.31 -19.56 -6.84
N GLY A 118 20.38 -20.36 -6.72
CA GLY A 118 21.53 -20.04 -5.88
C GLY A 118 21.15 -20.13 -4.40
N ASP A 119 21.44 -19.07 -3.65
CA ASP A 119 21.04 -18.92 -2.25
C ASP A 119 19.70 -18.17 -2.09
N PHE A 120 19.04 -17.77 -3.18
CA PHE A 120 17.78 -17.03 -3.10
C PHE A 120 16.55 -17.96 -3.06
N PRO A 121 15.66 -17.84 -2.06
CA PRO A 121 14.42 -18.62 -1.99
C PRO A 121 13.35 -18.05 -2.93
N MET A 122 13.13 -18.74 -4.05
CA MET A 122 12.04 -18.50 -4.99
C MET A 122 10.75 -19.17 -4.50
N ILE A 123 9.96 -18.42 -3.72
CA ILE A 123 8.70 -18.88 -3.15
C ILE A 123 7.68 -19.20 -4.25
N LEU A 124 7.05 -20.38 -4.17
CA LEU A 124 5.97 -20.77 -5.06
C LEU A 124 4.69 -20.03 -4.69
N ALA A 125 3.99 -19.50 -5.68
CA ALA A 125 2.66 -18.94 -5.47
C ALA A 125 1.68 -20.07 -5.12
N GLU A 126 0.74 -19.79 -4.21
CA GLU A 126 -0.36 -20.72 -3.94
C GLU A 126 -1.19 -20.88 -5.22
N PRO A 127 -1.22 -22.07 -5.86
CA PRO A 127 -1.79 -22.23 -7.20
C PRO A 127 -3.27 -21.85 -7.24
N GLU A 128 -4.01 -22.11 -6.16
CA GLU A 128 -5.44 -21.85 -6.06
C GLU A 128 -5.80 -21.28 -4.68
N VAL A 129 -6.57 -20.20 -4.68
CA VAL A 129 -7.16 -19.66 -3.44
C VAL A 129 -8.67 -19.63 -3.58
N LYS A 130 -9.35 -20.09 -2.53
CA LYS A 130 -10.82 -20.07 -2.49
C LYS A 130 -11.32 -18.82 -1.80
N ASN A 131 -12.50 -18.36 -2.18
CA ASN A 131 -13.22 -17.34 -1.40
C ASN A 131 -13.60 -17.86 0.00
N ARG A 132 -14.10 -16.96 0.87
CA ARG A 132 -14.46 -17.28 2.27
C ARG A 132 -15.37 -18.51 2.44
N ASN A 133 -16.32 -18.72 1.53
CA ASN A 133 -17.28 -19.83 1.61
C ASN A 133 -16.85 -21.08 0.82
N GLY A 134 -15.66 -21.06 0.20
CA GLY A 134 -15.10 -22.20 -0.52
C GLY A 134 -15.74 -22.49 -1.88
N ARG A 135 -16.65 -21.64 -2.37
CA ARG A 135 -17.44 -21.89 -3.59
C ARG A 135 -16.76 -21.44 -4.88
N ILE A 136 -15.95 -20.39 -4.81
CA ILE A 136 -15.25 -19.83 -5.96
C ILE A 136 -13.76 -20.02 -5.73
N THR A 137 -13.08 -20.54 -6.75
CA THR A 137 -11.63 -20.72 -6.79
C THR A 137 -11.03 -19.72 -7.76
N PHE A 138 -9.97 -19.05 -7.33
CA PHE A 138 -9.15 -18.16 -8.14
C PHE A 138 -7.77 -18.78 -8.31
N VAL A 139 -7.19 -18.64 -9.50
CA VAL A 139 -5.93 -19.31 -9.86
C VAL A 139 -4.80 -18.28 -9.86
N ALA A 140 -3.62 -18.70 -9.43
CA ALA A 140 -2.43 -17.87 -9.50
C ALA A 140 -2.12 -17.49 -10.95
N PHE A 141 -1.78 -16.23 -11.17
CA PHE A 141 -1.35 -15.72 -12.47
C PHE A 141 0.18 -15.68 -12.62
N ASP A 142 0.89 -16.48 -11.83
CA ASP A 142 2.29 -16.84 -12.06
C ASP A 142 2.67 -18.06 -11.20
N LYS A 143 3.80 -18.69 -11.50
CA LYS A 143 4.36 -19.80 -10.71
C LYS A 143 4.99 -19.31 -9.41
N TYR A 144 5.69 -18.18 -9.46
CA TYR A 144 6.44 -17.66 -8.32
C TYR A 144 5.73 -16.47 -7.70
N LEU A 145 5.68 -16.44 -6.37
CA LEU A 145 5.05 -15.36 -5.63
C LEU A 145 5.68 -14.00 -5.98
N LEU A 146 6.98 -13.98 -6.23
CA LEU A 146 7.69 -12.77 -6.63
C LEU A 146 7.22 -12.21 -7.98
N HIS A 147 6.90 -13.07 -8.94
CA HIS A 147 6.37 -12.62 -10.24
C HIS A 147 4.91 -12.16 -10.15
N VAL A 148 4.11 -12.79 -9.26
CA VAL A 148 2.78 -12.27 -8.90
C VAL A 148 2.92 -10.84 -8.37
N ILE A 149 3.89 -10.61 -7.48
CA ILE A 149 4.20 -9.30 -6.92
C ILE A 149 4.66 -8.32 -8.00
N GLU A 150 5.56 -8.72 -8.89
CA GLU A 150 6.02 -7.87 -10.01
C GLU A 150 4.85 -7.40 -10.89
N LYS A 151 3.92 -8.30 -11.21
CA LYS A 151 2.69 -7.98 -11.93
C LYS A 151 1.79 -7.01 -11.15
N CYS A 152 1.62 -7.21 -9.83
CA CYS A 152 0.95 -6.23 -8.94
C CYS A 152 1.60 -4.84 -9.01
N GLU A 153 2.94 -4.78 -8.90
CA GLU A 153 3.72 -3.55 -8.95
C GLU A 153 3.58 -2.82 -10.29
N SER A 154 3.52 -3.57 -11.39
CA SER A 154 3.38 -3.00 -12.73
C SER A 154 2.05 -2.28 -12.97
N VAL A 155 1.02 -2.58 -12.18
CA VAL A 155 -0.35 -2.06 -12.41
C VAL A 155 -0.82 -1.17 -11.26
N VAL A 156 -0.93 -1.69 -10.04
CA VAL A 156 -1.78 -1.10 -8.98
C VAL A 156 -1.41 0.36 -8.68
N GLY A 157 -0.13 0.62 -8.41
CA GLY A 157 0.35 1.97 -8.08
C GLY A 157 0.15 2.96 -9.23
N SER A 158 0.36 2.53 -10.47
CA SER A 158 0.15 3.37 -11.66
C SER A 158 -1.32 3.74 -11.85
N VAL A 159 -2.25 2.82 -11.58
CA VAL A 159 -3.68 3.09 -11.70
C VAL A 159 -4.12 4.11 -10.65
N MET A 160 -3.71 3.93 -9.39
CA MET A 160 -3.98 4.89 -8.32
C MET A 160 -3.41 6.28 -8.66
N LEU A 161 -2.16 6.33 -9.13
CA LEU A 161 -1.50 7.58 -9.53
C LEU A 161 -2.27 8.28 -10.65
N ASN A 162 -2.71 7.55 -11.67
CA ASN A 162 -3.50 8.11 -12.76
C ASN A 162 -4.86 8.66 -12.28
N CYS A 163 -5.55 7.94 -11.39
CA CYS A 163 -6.80 8.42 -10.80
C CYS A 163 -6.59 9.70 -9.98
N LEU A 164 -5.54 9.76 -9.15
CA LEU A 164 -5.20 10.95 -8.35
C LEU A 164 -4.81 12.15 -9.21
N ASN A 165 -4.01 11.94 -10.26
CA ASN A 165 -3.66 12.99 -11.23
C ASN A 165 -4.92 13.49 -11.97
N ALA A 166 -5.80 12.58 -12.41
CA ALA A 166 -7.03 12.96 -13.10
C ALA A 166 -8.00 13.74 -12.20
N ALA A 167 -7.98 13.46 -10.88
CA ALA A 167 -8.72 14.21 -9.89
C ALA A 167 -8.02 15.52 -9.45
N GLY A 168 -6.84 15.83 -10.00
CA GLY A 168 -6.08 17.04 -9.69
C GLY A 168 -5.57 17.11 -8.25
N ILE A 169 -5.38 15.95 -7.59
CA ILE A 169 -5.08 15.88 -6.16
C ILE A 169 -3.71 16.46 -5.84
N PHE A 170 -2.73 16.26 -6.72
CA PHE A 170 -1.38 16.75 -6.47
C PHE A 170 -1.19 18.23 -6.81
N GLU A 171 -2.16 18.82 -7.52
CA GLU A 171 -2.24 20.24 -7.85
C GLU A 171 -3.21 20.99 -6.93
N ALA A 172 -3.94 20.26 -6.07
CA ALA A 172 -4.90 20.84 -5.16
C ALA A 172 -4.18 21.62 -4.05
N ALA A 173 -4.75 22.78 -3.71
CA ALA A 173 -4.29 23.52 -2.55
C ALA A 173 -4.88 22.89 -1.29
N MET A 174 -4.15 22.99 -0.19
CA MET A 174 -4.68 22.64 1.12
C MET A 174 -5.23 23.90 1.79
N ASP A 175 -6.32 23.75 2.55
CA ASP A 175 -6.84 24.81 3.41
C ASP A 175 -5.89 25.04 4.58
N ALA A 176 -5.01 26.04 4.44
CA ALA A 176 -4.00 26.34 5.44
C ALA A 176 -4.60 26.91 6.73
N GLU A 177 -5.65 27.72 6.64
CA GLU A 177 -6.31 28.31 7.82
C GLU A 177 -7.05 27.24 8.63
N ALA A 178 -7.78 26.35 7.97
CA ALA A 178 -8.42 25.21 8.63
C ALA A 178 -7.41 24.29 9.30
N SER A 179 -6.25 24.06 8.67
CA SER A 179 -5.20 23.21 9.22
C SER A 179 -4.46 23.85 10.40
N VAL A 180 -4.28 25.17 10.40
CA VAL A 180 -3.75 25.92 11.56
C VAL A 180 -4.74 25.83 12.72
N THR A 181 -6.04 25.95 12.45
CA THR A 181 -7.09 25.83 13.45
C THR A 181 -7.10 24.43 14.07
N GLU A 182 -7.06 23.38 13.24
CA GLU A 182 -6.97 21.99 13.67
C GLU A 182 -5.73 21.72 14.55
N TYR A 183 -4.58 22.32 14.22
CA TYR A 183 -3.38 22.23 15.05
C TYR A 183 -3.62 22.76 16.47
N TYR A 184 -4.18 23.97 16.58
CA TYR A 184 -4.44 24.60 17.88
C TYR A 184 -5.48 23.81 18.68
N GLU A 185 -6.56 23.35 18.04
CA GLU A 185 -7.57 22.49 18.67
C GLU A 185 -6.96 21.17 19.16
N ALA A 186 -6.08 20.53 18.39
CA ALA A 186 -5.42 19.29 18.78
C ALA A 186 -4.50 19.48 20.00
N VAL A 187 -3.76 20.60 20.07
CA VAL A 187 -2.92 20.93 21.24
C VAL A 187 -3.78 21.20 22.47
N GLU A 188 -4.83 22.01 22.32
CA GLU A 188 -5.71 22.40 23.43
C GLU A 188 -6.45 21.18 24.01
N ASN A 189 -7.00 20.33 23.15
CA ASN A 189 -7.82 19.18 23.54
C ASN A 189 -7.00 17.93 23.94
N SER A 190 -5.69 17.93 23.75
CA SER A 190 -4.86 16.76 24.06
C SER A 190 -4.88 16.40 25.55
N GLY A 191 -5.31 15.19 25.89
CA GLY A 191 -5.26 14.68 27.27
C GLY A 191 -3.86 14.31 27.77
N VAL A 192 -2.85 14.28 26.89
CA VAL A 192 -1.51 13.77 27.19
C VAL A 192 -0.42 14.84 27.16
N ILE A 193 -0.66 16.00 26.56
CA ILE A 193 0.31 17.11 26.56
C ILE A 193 0.24 17.84 27.92
N PRO A 194 1.34 17.92 28.68
CA PRO A 194 1.36 18.65 29.95
C PRO A 194 0.97 20.13 29.79
N ALA A 195 0.28 20.70 30.77
CA ALA A 195 -0.27 22.06 30.69
C ALA A 195 0.79 23.16 30.44
N CYS A 196 2.02 22.97 30.93
CA CYS A 196 3.14 23.87 30.63
C CYS A 196 3.51 23.85 29.13
N ILE A 197 3.54 22.66 28.51
CA ILE A 197 3.84 22.49 27.09
C ILE A 197 2.71 23.00 26.21
N LYS A 198 1.43 22.80 26.58
CA LYS A 198 0.29 23.39 25.86
C LYS A 198 0.42 24.91 25.78
N ARG A 199 0.66 25.57 26.92
CA ARG A 199 0.84 27.04 26.95
C ARG A 199 1.99 27.51 26.06
N MET A 200 3.10 26.78 26.04
CA MET A 200 4.22 27.10 25.16
C MET A 200 3.84 26.95 23.68
N ALA A 201 3.23 25.83 23.30
CA ALA A 201 2.82 25.56 21.92
C ALA A 201 1.76 26.56 21.42
N LEU A 202 0.75 26.88 22.25
CA LEU A 202 -0.29 27.86 21.91
C LEU A 202 0.25 29.31 21.85
N ALA A 203 1.33 29.62 22.58
CA ALA A 203 1.99 30.92 22.51
C ALA A 203 2.96 31.05 21.32
N MET A 204 3.34 29.94 20.70
CA MET A 204 4.13 29.94 19.47
C MET A 204 3.22 30.19 18.26
N GLU A 205 3.70 31.02 17.34
CA GLU A 205 3.04 31.24 16.06
C GLU A 205 3.20 29.99 15.18
N PHE A 206 2.08 29.36 14.84
CA PHE A 206 2.04 28.26 13.88
C PHE A 206 1.66 28.81 12.51
N LYS A 207 2.63 28.84 11.60
CA LYS A 207 2.49 29.59 10.34
C LYS A 207 1.85 28.76 9.22
N PRO A 208 0.92 29.34 8.45
CA PRO A 208 0.32 28.69 7.29
C PRO A 208 1.34 28.12 6.28
N GLU A 209 2.48 28.79 6.10
CA GLU A 209 3.54 28.34 5.21
C GLU A 209 4.13 26.97 5.58
N TRP A 210 4.19 26.64 6.88
CA TRP A 210 4.71 25.35 7.34
C TRP A 210 3.77 24.22 6.95
N VAL A 211 2.46 24.49 6.96
CA VAL A 211 1.47 23.51 6.55
C VAL A 211 1.53 23.27 5.05
N ALA A 212 1.73 24.33 4.25
CA ALA A 212 1.92 24.20 2.81
C ALA A 212 3.17 23.38 2.46
N VAL A 213 4.29 23.61 3.15
CA VAL A 213 5.53 22.82 2.99
C VAL A 213 5.30 21.36 3.37
N ALA A 214 4.67 21.09 4.51
CA ALA A 214 4.38 19.72 4.96
C ALA A 214 3.45 18.99 3.97
N HIS A 215 2.45 19.68 3.43
CA HIS A 215 1.55 19.12 2.43
C HIS A 215 2.29 18.77 1.13
N SER A 216 3.14 19.69 0.62
CA SER A 216 3.96 19.45 -0.58
C SER A 216 4.90 18.25 -0.41
N ASP A 217 5.54 18.13 0.76
CA ASP A 217 6.39 16.98 1.10
C ASP A 217 5.57 15.68 1.15
N ALA A 218 4.39 15.70 1.77
CA ALA A 218 3.50 14.54 1.82
C ALA A 218 3.02 14.09 0.43
N MET A 219 2.70 15.03 -0.47
CA MET A 219 2.32 14.73 -1.85
C MET A 219 3.49 14.14 -2.66
N THR A 220 4.71 14.63 -2.41
CA THR A 220 5.93 14.06 -3.00
C THR A 220 6.14 12.63 -2.54
N LYS A 221 6.06 12.38 -1.22
CA LYS A 221 6.16 11.04 -0.63
C LYS A 221 5.07 10.10 -1.15
N LEU A 222 3.85 10.57 -1.34
CA LEU A 222 2.78 9.75 -1.90
C LEU A 222 3.11 9.33 -3.34
N ARG A 223 3.59 10.25 -4.20
CA ARG A 223 4.02 9.89 -5.56
C ARG A 223 5.13 8.86 -5.54
N GLU A 224 6.13 9.04 -4.68
CA GLU A 224 7.22 8.09 -4.50
C GLU A 224 6.70 6.73 -3.99
N ALA A 225 5.74 6.71 -3.06
CA ALA A 225 5.14 5.48 -2.53
C ALA A 225 4.29 4.75 -3.59
N LEU A 226 3.66 5.46 -4.51
CA LEU A 226 2.89 4.88 -5.61
C LEU A 226 3.77 4.30 -6.73
N ALA A 227 5.02 4.74 -6.84
CA ALA A 227 5.95 4.16 -7.81
C ALA A 227 6.14 2.65 -7.58
N PRO A 228 6.32 1.84 -8.63
CA PRO A 228 6.57 0.41 -8.50
C PRO A 228 7.85 0.15 -7.70
N CYS A 229 7.82 -0.91 -6.91
CA CYS A 229 9.01 -1.47 -6.29
C CYS A 229 9.76 -2.33 -7.31
N ASN A 230 11.08 -2.37 -7.18
CA ASN A 230 11.85 -3.36 -7.89
C ASN A 230 11.58 -4.74 -7.26
N ALA A 231 10.76 -5.55 -7.93
CA ALA A 231 10.44 -6.92 -7.57
C ALA A 231 11.32 -7.94 -8.31
N ILE A 232 12.38 -7.50 -8.97
CA ILE A 232 13.31 -8.39 -9.65
C ILE A 232 14.18 -9.08 -8.60
N LYS A 233 14.52 -10.36 -8.84
CA LYS A 233 15.54 -11.07 -8.07
C LYS A 233 16.80 -10.19 -7.99
N PRO A 234 17.34 -9.90 -6.78
CA PRO A 234 18.58 -9.15 -6.69
C PRO A 234 19.70 -9.92 -7.37
N SER A 235 20.44 -9.28 -8.27
CA SER A 235 21.66 -9.84 -8.85
C SER A 235 22.64 -10.17 -7.72
N MET A 236 23.28 -11.34 -7.79
CA MET A 236 24.37 -11.64 -6.87
C MET A 236 25.50 -10.61 -7.07
N PRO A 237 26.08 -10.06 -6.00
CA PRO A 237 27.31 -9.28 -6.10
C PRO A 237 28.48 -10.12 -6.61
#